data_AF-A0AA42HSR8-F1
#
_entry.id   AF-A0AA42HSR8-F1
#
_cell.length_a   1.000
_cell.length_b   1.000
_cell.length_c   1.000
_cell.angle_alpha   90.00
_cell.angle_beta   90.00
_cell.angle_gamma   90.00
#
_symmetry.space_group_name_H-M   'P 1'
#
loop_
_entity.id
_entity.type
_entity.pdbx_description
1 polymer ?
#
loop_
_entity_poly.entity_id
_entity_poly.type
_entity_poly.pdbx_seq_one_letter_code
_entity_poly.pdbx_strand_id
1 'polypeptide(L)'
;MSIVVFHLHNAQPAAEAPVWVSQCHAYSDSAMTQALAQCQSLRADPRNAHVCISSNLSEMVGTLGVAAVENGRTPDGEPYDWSKAGRAGAVRRR
;
A
#
# COMPACT_ATOMS: atom_id res chain seq x y z
N MET A 1 -2.00 9.04 -0.14
CA MET A 1 -1.30 8.14 0.81
C MET A 1 -0.73 7.01 0.01
N SER A 2 0.58 6.99 -0.18
CA SER A 2 1.33 6.00 -0.99
C SER A 2 2.24 5.13 -0.14
N ILE A 3 2.61 5.63 1.04
CA ILE A 3 3.53 4.98 1.96
C ILE A 3 2.82 4.86 3.31
N VAL A 4 2.86 3.67 3.88
CA VAL A 4 2.28 3.37 5.18
C VAL A 4 3.27 2.58 6.01
N VAL A 5 3.51 3.04 7.24
CA VAL A 5 4.32 2.35 8.25
C VAL A 5 3.39 1.74 9.29
N PHE A 6 3.49 0.42 9.46
CA PHE A 6 2.75 -0.35 10.45
C PHE A 6 3.69 -0.83 11.54
N HIS A 7 3.22 -0.83 12.79
CA HIS A 7 3.93 -1.50 13.87
C HIS A 7 2.96 -1.91 14.98
N LEU A 8 3.42 -2.78 15.87
CA LEU A 8 2.75 -3.09 17.13
C LEU A 8 3.43 -2.32 18.25
N HIS A 9 2.67 -1.54 19.01
CA HIS A 9 3.15 -0.82 20.19
C HIS A 9 2.70 -1.53 21.47
N ASN A 10 3.61 -1.74 22.41
CA ASN A 10 3.29 -2.23 23.74
C ASN A 10 2.74 -1.08 24.60
N ALA A 11 1.43 -1.12 24.84
CA ALA A 11 0.74 -0.12 25.65
C ALA A 11 1.07 -0.22 27.16
N GLN A 12 1.65 -1.34 27.61
CA GLN A 12 1.96 -1.57 29.02
C GLN A 12 3.33 -1.01 29.42
N PRO A 13 3.54 -0.72 30.72
CA PRO A 13 4.85 -0.43 31.28
C PRO A 13 5.83 -1.59 31.10
N ALA A 14 7.14 -1.30 31.10
CA ALA A 14 8.22 -2.24 30.79
C ALA A 14 8.31 -3.48 31.71
N ALA A 15 7.63 -3.47 32.87
CA ALA A 15 7.66 -4.56 33.84
C ALA A 15 6.47 -5.53 33.74
N GLU A 16 5.48 -5.23 32.88
CA GLU A 16 4.27 -6.05 32.71
C GLU A 16 4.28 -6.83 31.39
N ALA A 17 3.43 -7.85 31.29
CA ALA A 17 3.25 -8.59 30.06
C ALA A 17 2.77 -7.65 28.93
N PRO A 18 3.36 -7.73 27.72
CA PRO A 18 3.07 -6.76 26.68
C PRO A 18 1.63 -6.88 26.16
N VAL A 19 0.96 -5.73 26.01
CA VAL A 19 -0.31 -5.62 25.27
C VAL A 19 -0.04 -4.91 23.96
N TRP A 20 -0.03 -5.68 22.89
CA TRP A 20 0.27 -5.18 21.55
C TRP A 20 -0.93 -4.49 20.92
N VAL A 21 -0.75 -3.21 20.56
CA VAL A 21 -1.75 -2.40 19.85
C VAL A 21 -1.22 -2.05 18.48
N SER A 22 -2.01 -2.31 17.44
CA SER A 22 -1.65 -1.96 16.07
C SER A 22 -1.67 -0.45 15.85
N GLN A 23 -0.60 0.06 15.24
CA GLN A 23 -0.44 1.46 14.88
C GLN A 23 -0.18 1.60 13.38
N CYS A 24 -0.63 2.71 12.80
CA CYS A 24 -0.54 2.99 11.38
C CYS A 24 -0.18 4.46 11.16
N HIS A 25 0.86 4.71 10.38
CA HIS A 25 1.30 6.05 10.01
C HIS A 25 1.36 6.16 8.49
N ALA A 26 0.60 7.10 7.94
CA ALA A 26 0.54 7.32 6.51
C ALA A 26 1.38 8.53 6.10
N TYR A 27 2.01 8.41 4.94
CA TYR A 27 2.88 9.43 4.36
C TYR A 27 2.48 9.69 2.89
N SER A 28 2.85 10.86 2.38
CA SER A 28 2.75 11.22 0.97
C SER A 28 3.87 10.59 0.13
N ASP A 29 3.74 10.67 -1.19
CA ASP A 29 4.68 10.10 -2.16
C ASP A 29 6.07 10.71 -2.04
N SER A 30 6.13 12.00 -1.67
CA SER A 30 7.37 12.75 -1.46
C SER A 30 8.04 12.50 -0.11
N ALA A 31 7.40 11.76 0.81
CA ALA A 31 7.82 11.65 2.20
C ALA A 31 8.56 10.33 2.53
N MET A 32 9.14 9.66 1.53
CA MET A 32 9.87 8.39 1.71
C MET A 32 10.98 8.49 2.77
N THR A 33 11.80 9.55 2.73
CA THR A 33 12.87 9.75 3.71
C THR A 33 12.33 9.86 5.14
N GLN A 34 11.20 10.53 5.33
CA GLN A 34 10.56 10.68 6.63
C GLN A 34 10.00 9.34 7.12
N ALA A 35 9.37 8.56 6.25
CA ALA A 35 8.84 7.24 6.58
C ALA A 35 9.96 6.25 6.98
N LEU A 36 11.10 6.28 6.27
CA LEU A 36 12.27 5.46 6.61
C LEU A 36 12.89 5.87 7.95
N ALA A 37 13.03 7.18 8.19
CA ALA A 37 13.51 7.69 9.48
C ALA A 37 12.57 7.27 10.64
N GLN A 38 11.26 7.31 10.42
CA GLN A 38 10.28 6.81 11.39
C GLN A 38 10.47 5.32 11.65
N CYS A 39 10.66 4.49 10.62
CA CYS A 39 10.88 3.06 10.79
C CYS A 39 12.13 2.79 11.63
N GLN A 40 13.21 3.53 11.40
CA GLN A 40 14.42 3.40 12.20
C GLN A 40 14.17 3.77 13.67
N SER A 41 13.49 4.89 13.93
CA SER A 41 13.12 5.32 15.28
C SER A 41 12.26 4.27 16.00
N LEU A 42 11.21 3.77 15.33
CA LEU A 42 10.32 2.77 15.89
C LEU A 42 11.05 1.46 16.20
N ARG A 43 11.96 1.00 15.33
CA ARG A 43 12.76 -0.23 15.57
C ARG A 43 13.75 -0.10 16.72
N ALA A 44 14.19 1.12 17.05
CA ALA A 44 15.11 1.36 18.15
C ALA A 44 14.43 1.33 19.52
N ASP A 45 13.12 1.56 19.57
CA ASP A 45 12.34 1.53 20.80
C ASP A 45 11.83 0.09 21.08
N PRO A 46 12.25 -0.54 22.21
CA PRO A 46 11.88 -1.91 22.54
C PRO A 46 10.38 -2.08 22.86
N ARG A 47 9.63 -0.99 23.01
CA ARG A 47 8.17 -1.05 23.12
C ARG A 47 7.48 -1.31 21.77
N ASN A 48 8.21 -1.28 20.67
CA ASN A 48 7.66 -1.54 19.35
C ASN A 48 8.13 -2.89 18.81
N ALA A 49 7.22 -3.59 18.14
CA ALA A 49 7.50 -4.84 17.45
C ALA A 49 6.89 -4.80 16.04
N HIS A 50 7.36 -5.70 15.18
CA HIS A 50 6.81 -5.91 13.83
C HIS A 50 6.70 -4.61 12.99
N VAL A 51 7.76 -3.80 12.98
CA VAL A 51 7.81 -2.56 12.20
C VAL A 51 7.96 -2.87 10.70
N CYS A 52 6.88 -2.64 9.95
CA CYS A 52 6.77 -2.89 8.52
C CYS A 52 6.47 -1.58 7.76
N ILE A 53 6.95 -1.49 6.53
CA ILE A 53 6.63 -0.41 5.61
C ILE A 53 6.03 -1.01 4.34
N SER A 54 4.94 -0.41 3.87
CA SER A 54 4.37 -0.67 2.56
C SER A 54 4.44 0.63 1.77
N SER A 55 5.04 0.61 0.59
CA SER A 55 5.15 1.78 -0.26
C SER A 55 4.90 1.42 -1.72
N ASN A 56 3.96 2.11 -2.34
CA ASN A 56 3.77 2.13 -3.78
C ASN A 56 3.43 3.57 -4.18
N LEU A 57 4.01 4.08 -5.27
CA LEU A 57 3.63 5.40 -5.78
C LEU A 57 2.14 5.43 -6.05
N SER A 58 1.47 6.55 -5.75
CA SER A 58 0.02 6.67 -5.90
C SER A 58 -0.43 6.45 -7.36
N GLU A 59 0.42 6.80 -8.33
CA GLU A 59 0.21 6.55 -9.76
C GLU A 59 0.35 5.06 -10.17
N MET A 60 0.99 4.24 -9.32
CA MET A 60 1.26 2.82 -9.58
C MET A 60 0.24 1.90 -8.90
N VAL A 61 -0.77 2.46 -8.22
CA VAL A 61 -1.87 1.72 -7.59
C VAL A 61 -3.20 2.17 -8.14
N GLY A 62 -4.14 1.22 -8.25
CA GLY A 62 -5.48 1.52 -8.74
C GLY A 62 -6.18 2.56 -7.86
N THR A 63 -6.92 3.46 -8.49
CA THR A 63 -7.73 4.46 -7.79
C THR A 63 -8.79 3.80 -6.92
N LEU A 64 -8.93 4.25 -5.67
CA LEU A 64 -9.94 3.73 -4.74
C LEU A 64 -11.35 3.90 -5.33
N GLY A 65 -12.18 2.86 -5.18
CA GLY A 65 -13.56 2.85 -5.68
C GLY A 65 -13.70 2.50 -7.16
N VAL A 66 -12.59 2.42 -7.91
CA VAL A 66 -12.63 1.94 -9.29
C VAL A 66 -12.42 0.43 -9.31
N ALA A 67 -13.40 -0.29 -9.85
CA ALA A 67 -13.33 -1.75 -9.98
C ALA A 67 -13.20 -2.24 -11.43
N ALA A 68 -13.55 -1.41 -12.41
CA ALA A 68 -13.57 -1.81 -13.82
C ALA A 68 -13.38 -0.63 -14.77
N VAL A 69 -13.04 -0.97 -16.02
CA VAL A 69 -13.16 -0.09 -17.19
C VAL A 69 -14.63 -0.03 -17.58
N GLU A 70 -15.19 1.17 -17.65
CA GLU A 70 -16.59 1.39 -18.05
C GLU A 70 -16.65 2.07 -19.41
N ASN A 71 -17.58 1.64 -20.26
CA ASN A 71 -17.77 2.20 -21.62
C ASN A 71 -16.48 2.21 -22.48
N GLY A 72 -15.58 1.25 -22.27
CA GLY A 72 -14.31 1.17 -23.00
C GLY A 72 -13.32 2.28 -22.66
N ARG A 73 -13.45 2.90 -21.48
CA ARG A 73 -12.53 3.93 -21.00
C ARG A 73 -11.96 3.58 -19.64
N THR A 74 -10.69 3.91 -19.47
CA THR A 74 -10.04 3.91 -18.16
C THR A 74 -10.65 4.97 -17.24
N PRO A 75 -10.38 4.94 -15.93
CA PRO A 75 -10.99 5.87 -14.97
C PRO A 75 -10.59 7.33 -15.19
N ASP A 76 -9.44 7.57 -15.79
CA ASP A 76 -8.93 8.88 -16.24
C ASP A 76 -9.52 9.32 -17.59
N GLY A 77 -10.37 8.50 -18.22
CA GLY A 77 -11.10 8.84 -19.43
C GLY A 77 -10.41 8.43 -20.73
N GLU A 78 -9.21 7.83 -20.63
CA GLU A 78 -8.47 7.35 -21.79
C GLU A 78 -9.16 6.13 -22.43
N PRO A 79 -9.16 6.01 -23.76
CA PRO A 79 -9.66 4.82 -24.43
C PRO A 79 -8.90 3.57 -23.95
N TYR A 80 -9.62 2.56 -23.51
CA TYR A 80 -9.05 1.28 -23.13
C TYR A 80 -9.26 0.27 -24.25
N ASP A 81 -8.20 0.01 -25.01
CA ASP A 81 -8.21 -0.84 -26.20
C ASP A 81 -7.87 -2.31 -25.92
N TRP A 82 -7.40 -2.62 -24.71
CA TRP A 82 -7.06 -3.98 -24.33
C TRP A 82 -8.29 -4.88 -24.29
N SER A 83 -8.23 -5.98 -25.04
CA SER A 83 -9.25 -7.03 -25.01
C SER A 83 -8.63 -8.40 -24.82
N LYS A 84 -9.30 -9.25 -24.03
CA LYS A 84 -8.93 -10.67 -23.87
C LYS A 84 -9.05 -11.46 -25.18
N ALA A 85 -9.67 -10.89 -26.21
CA ALA A 85 -9.80 -11.44 -27.55
C ALA A 85 -8.47 -11.42 -28.33
N GLY A 86 -7.56 -10.49 -28.02
CA GLY A 86 -6.25 -10.37 -28.69
C GLY A 86 -5.13 -11.24 -28.11
N ARG A 87 -5.41 -12.08 -27.10
CA ARG A 87 -4.37 -12.88 -26.43
C ARG A 87 -3.69 -13.86 -27.40
N ALA A 88 -2.40 -14.10 -27.20
CA ALA A 88 -1.73 -15.25 -27.80
C ALA A 88 -2.52 -16.53 -27.45
N GLY A 89 -2.99 -17.26 -28.46
CA GLY A 89 -3.87 -18.43 -28.28
C GLY A 89 -5.38 -18.15 -28.35
N ALA A 90 -5.81 -16.96 -28.77
CA ALA A 90 -7.22 -16.73 -29.11
C ALA A 90 -7.65 -17.68 -30.25
N VAL A 91 -8.79 -18.36 -30.06
CA VAL A 91 -9.36 -19.26 -31.07
C VAL A 91 -9.73 -18.42 -32.30
N ARG A 92 -8.98 -18.58 -33.39
CA ARG A 92 -9.35 -17.98 -34.68
C ARG A 92 -10.64 -18.63 -35.15
N ARG A 93 -11.73 -17.86 -35.25
CA ARG A 93 -12.95 -18.33 -35.94
C ARG A 93 -12.59 -18.56 -37.41
N ARG A 94 -12.79 -19.80 -37.88
CA ARG A 94 -12.70 -20.18 -39.30
C ARG A 94 -13.95 -19.76 -40.04
#